data_AF-A0A9K3ITT1-F1
#
_entry.id   AF-A0A9K3ITT1-F1
#
_cell.length_a   1.000
_cell.length_b   1.000
_cell.length_c   1.000
_cell.angle_alpha   90.00
_cell.angle_beta   90.00
_cell.angle_gamma   90.00
#
_symmetry.space_group_name_H-M   'P 1'
#
loop_
_entity.id
_entity.type
_entity.pdbx_description
1 polymer ?
#
loop_
_entity_poly.entity_id
_entity_poly.type
_entity_poly.pdbx_seq_one_letter_code
_entity_poly.pdbx_strand_id
1 'polypeptide(L)'
;MEQTVSMGLVRSIGISNYDIFLTRDCLGYSKIKPAVNQIETHHYFQRDSLVNFCQKHGIAVTAHTPLGGSLANTEWFRSVSCLDDPDHKGLAEKYKKTIAQVVLQWGIQLTPALT
;
A
#
# COMPACT_ATOMS: atom_id res chain seq x y z
N MET A 1 4.63 -5.48 21.14
CA MET A 1 3.37 -5.14 20.47
C MET A 1 2.20 -5.96 21.01
N GLU A 2 2.23 -7.30 21.04
CA GLU A 2 1.06 -8.10 21.44
C GLU A 2 0.48 -7.77 22.83
N GLN A 3 1.33 -7.47 23.81
CA GLN A 3 0.90 -7.08 25.16
C GLN A 3 0.04 -5.80 25.17
N THR A 4 0.26 -4.87 24.24
CA THR A 4 -0.54 -3.64 24.18
C THR A 4 -1.97 -3.94 23.75
N VAL A 5 -2.20 -5.03 23.00
CA VAL A 5 -3.53 -5.55 22.70
C VAL A 5 -4.15 -6.16 23.95
N SER A 6 -3.43 -7.02 24.68
CA SER A 6 -3.96 -7.67 25.89
C SER A 6 -4.29 -6.67 27.00
N MET A 7 -3.56 -5.57 27.07
CA MET A 7 -3.82 -4.47 28.01
C MET A 7 -4.96 -3.54 27.55
N GLY A 8 -5.51 -3.74 26.34
CA GLY A 8 -6.57 -2.89 25.78
C GLY A 8 -6.11 -1.50 25.32
N LEU A 9 -4.79 -1.26 25.19
CA LEU A 9 -4.25 0.03 24.76
C LEU A 9 -4.41 0.27 23.26
N VAL A 10 -4.45 -0.81 22.48
CA VAL A 10 -4.67 -0.77 21.03
C VAL A 10 -5.64 -1.86 20.63
N ARG A 11 -6.43 -1.62 19.58
CA ARG A 11 -7.36 -2.61 19.04
C ARG A 11 -6.65 -3.66 18.16
N SER A 12 -5.63 -3.22 17.42
CA SER A 12 -4.90 -4.04 16.46
C SER A 12 -3.43 -3.60 16.41
N ILE A 13 -2.57 -4.50 15.93
CA ILE A 13 -1.16 -4.26 15.69
C ILE A 13 -0.81 -4.67 14.26
N GLY A 14 0.22 -4.04 13.69
CA GLY A 14 0.66 -4.28 12.32
C GLY A 14 2.16 -4.07 12.17
N ILE A 15 2.62 -4.16 10.93
CA ILE A 15 4.00 -3.97 10.51
C ILE A 15 4.05 -2.90 9.41
N SER A 16 5.23 -2.34 9.16
CA SER A 16 5.46 -1.37 8.09
C SER A 16 6.81 -1.63 7.46
N ASN A 17 6.90 -1.48 6.13
CA ASN A 17 8.10 -1.72 5.32
C ASN A 17 8.65 -3.15 5.38
N TYR A 18 7.81 -4.15 5.68
CA TYR A 18 8.24 -5.55 5.67
C TYR A 18 8.07 -6.13 4.27
N ASP A 19 9.12 -6.75 3.76
CA ASP A 19 9.06 -7.56 2.54
C ASP A 19 8.70 -9.02 2.85
N ILE A 20 8.45 -9.84 1.83
CA ILE A 20 7.88 -11.19 1.94
C ILE A 20 8.60 -12.04 2.99
N PHE A 21 9.93 -12.05 3.01
CA PHE A 21 10.70 -12.84 3.96
C PHE A 21 10.51 -12.39 5.41
N LEU A 22 10.50 -11.08 5.66
CA LEU A 22 10.28 -10.52 6.98
C LEU A 22 8.82 -10.71 7.43
N THR A 23 7.86 -10.57 6.53
CA THR A 23 6.45 -10.85 6.82
C THR A 23 6.26 -12.32 7.18
N ARG A 24 6.87 -13.25 6.41
CA ARG A 24 6.82 -14.69 6.70
C ARG A 24 7.46 -15.02 8.04
N ASP A 25 8.63 -14.44 8.32
CA ASP A 25 9.32 -14.64 9.59
C ASP A 25 8.47 -14.16 10.77
N CYS A 26 7.92 -12.94 10.67
CA CYS A 26 7.00 -12.37 11.65
C CYS A 26 5.79 -13.27 11.92
N LEU A 27 5.19 -13.82 10.86
CA LEU A 27 4.08 -14.77 10.99
C LEU A 27 4.49 -16.06 11.72
N GLY A 28 5.74 -16.49 11.61
CA GLY A 28 6.24 -17.72 12.22
C GLY A 28 6.26 -17.70 13.75
N TYR A 29 6.39 -16.53 14.37
CA TYR A 29 6.47 -16.39 15.83
C TYR A 29 5.35 -15.55 16.47
N SER A 30 4.51 -14.86 15.67
CA SER A 30 3.44 -14.01 16.21
C SER A 30 2.26 -14.84 16.72
N LYS A 31 1.83 -14.59 17.96
CA LYS A 31 0.57 -15.09 18.52
C LYS A 31 -0.62 -14.28 18.01
N ILE A 32 -0.46 -12.96 17.88
CA ILE A 32 -1.43 -12.06 17.27
C ILE A 32 -0.89 -11.70 15.88
N LYS A 33 -1.56 -12.22 14.85
CA LYS A 33 -1.21 -11.93 13.46
C LYS A 33 -1.23 -10.42 13.18
N PRO A 34 -0.22 -9.86 12.48
CA PRO A 34 -0.26 -8.47 12.04
C PRO A 34 -1.53 -8.21 11.22
N ALA A 35 -2.31 -7.19 11.60
CA ALA A 35 -3.54 -6.83 10.91
C ALA A 35 -3.26 -6.12 9.57
N VAL A 36 -2.14 -5.41 9.48
CA VAL A 36 -1.76 -4.60 8.32
C VAL A 36 -0.26 -4.65 8.08
N ASN A 37 0.15 -4.59 6.81
CA ASN A 37 1.49 -4.20 6.39
C ASN A 37 1.39 -2.90 5.58
N GLN A 38 1.91 -1.81 6.14
CA GLN A 38 1.99 -0.53 5.42
C GLN A 38 3.27 -0.50 4.58
N ILE A 39 3.15 -0.36 3.26
CA ILE A 39 4.28 -0.44 2.32
C ILE A 39 4.17 0.62 1.23
N GLU A 40 5.29 0.97 0.61
CA GLU A 40 5.28 1.71 -0.65
C GLU A 40 4.63 0.86 -1.71
N THR A 41 3.51 1.33 -2.26
CA THR A 41 2.95 0.78 -3.49
C THR A 41 2.16 1.82 -4.26
N HIS A 42 2.41 1.87 -5.55
CA HIS A 42 1.75 2.73 -6.54
C HIS A 42 1.91 2.09 -7.92
N HIS A 43 1.27 2.63 -8.96
CA HIS A 43 1.23 2.05 -10.31
C HIS A 43 2.63 1.82 -10.94
N TYR A 44 3.65 2.61 -10.59
CA TYR A 44 5.05 2.36 -10.98
C TYR A 44 5.83 1.39 -10.07
N PHE A 45 5.34 1.08 -8.89
CA PHE A 45 5.97 0.17 -7.92
C PHE A 45 4.92 -0.66 -7.21
N GLN A 46 4.30 -1.58 -7.95
CA GLN A 46 3.04 -2.22 -7.54
C GLN A 46 3.21 -3.24 -6.40
N ARG A 47 4.38 -3.89 -6.35
CA ARG A 47 4.73 -4.92 -5.35
C ARG A 47 3.75 -6.10 -5.31
N ASP A 48 3.23 -6.54 -6.46
CA ASP A 48 2.17 -7.57 -6.57
C ASP A 48 2.44 -8.83 -5.76
N SER A 49 3.69 -9.34 -5.78
CA SER A 49 4.05 -10.55 -5.03
C SER A 49 3.87 -10.37 -3.52
N LEU A 50 4.23 -9.19 -2.98
CA LEU A 50 4.05 -8.89 -1.56
C LEU A 50 2.59 -8.61 -1.22
N VAL A 51 1.87 -7.88 -2.07
CA VAL A 51 0.43 -7.62 -1.90
C VAL A 51 -0.34 -8.94 -1.85
N ASN A 52 -0.10 -9.82 -2.82
CA ASN A 52 -0.71 -11.15 -2.88
C ASN A 52 -0.31 -12.01 -1.67
N PHE A 53 0.94 -11.95 -1.24
CA PHE A 53 1.39 -12.66 -0.04
C PHE A 53 0.64 -12.18 1.21
N CYS A 54 0.54 -10.87 1.43
CA CYS A 54 -0.19 -10.29 2.56
C CYS A 54 -1.67 -10.70 2.53
N GLN A 55 -2.35 -10.55 1.38
CA GLN A 55 -3.76 -10.90 1.22
C GLN A 55 -4.02 -12.39 1.46
N LYS A 56 -3.17 -13.27 0.93
CA LYS A 56 -3.27 -14.73 1.15
C LYS A 56 -3.19 -15.11 2.63
N HIS A 57 -2.46 -14.34 3.43
CA HIS A 57 -2.33 -14.57 4.87
C HIS A 57 -3.32 -13.72 5.69
N GLY A 58 -4.26 -13.02 5.04
CA GLY A 58 -5.24 -12.15 5.69
C GLY A 58 -4.60 -10.99 6.45
N ILE A 59 -3.55 -10.40 5.87
CA ILE A 59 -2.91 -9.14 6.31
C ILE A 59 -3.37 -8.06 5.33
N ALA A 60 -4.00 -6.99 5.83
CA ALA A 60 -4.37 -5.86 5.00
C ALA A 60 -3.13 -5.14 4.47
N VAL A 61 -3.22 -4.53 3.30
CA VAL A 61 -2.15 -3.68 2.76
C VAL A 61 -2.59 -2.23 2.83
N THR A 62 -1.74 -1.37 3.38
CA THR A 62 -1.92 0.08 3.31
C THR A 62 -0.80 0.66 2.45
N ALA A 63 -1.17 1.28 1.33
CA ALA A 63 -0.22 1.98 0.50
C ALA A 63 0.21 3.28 1.17
N HIS A 64 1.50 3.43 1.46
CA HIS A 64 2.10 4.75 1.57
C HIS A 64 2.60 5.21 0.19
N THR A 65 2.79 6.52 0.05
CA THR A 65 3.17 7.17 -1.23
C THR A 65 2.32 6.71 -2.44
N PRO A 66 0.97 6.62 -2.34
CA PRO A 66 0.13 6.04 -3.41
C PRO A 66 0.12 6.86 -4.71
N LEU A 67 0.59 8.11 -4.67
CA LEU A 67 0.78 8.99 -5.83
C LEU A 67 2.25 9.03 -6.30
N GLY A 68 3.05 8.01 -5.98
CA GLY A 68 4.45 7.91 -6.40
C GLY A 68 5.34 9.11 -6.02
N GLY A 69 5.02 9.75 -4.89
CA GLY A 69 5.71 10.96 -4.40
C GLY A 69 5.44 12.24 -5.18
N SER A 70 4.63 12.21 -6.25
CA SER A 70 4.11 13.38 -6.98
C SER A 70 5.18 14.48 -7.21
N LEU A 71 4.88 15.73 -6.84
CA LEU A 71 5.78 16.87 -6.96
C LEU A 71 7.07 16.70 -6.14
N ALA A 72 7.00 16.11 -4.94
CA ALA A 72 8.19 15.93 -4.09
C ALA A 72 9.24 15.03 -4.75
N ASN A 73 8.81 13.92 -5.38
CA ASN A 73 9.74 13.06 -6.11
C ASN A 73 10.28 13.72 -7.38
N THR A 74 9.47 14.55 -8.04
CA THR A 74 9.93 15.34 -9.20
C THR A 74 11.03 16.31 -8.79
N GLU A 75 10.87 16.99 -7.66
CA GLU A 75 11.87 17.93 -7.13
C GLU A 75 13.14 17.24 -6.63
N TRP A 76 13.00 16.14 -5.89
CA TRP A 76 14.12 15.48 -5.23
C TRP A 76 14.90 14.52 -6.14
N PHE A 77 14.19 13.81 -7.02
CA PHE A 77 14.75 12.72 -7.82
C PHE A 77 14.67 12.97 -9.32
N ARG A 78 14.13 14.13 -9.75
CA ARG A 78 13.92 14.48 -11.17
C ARG A 78 13.13 13.41 -11.93
N SER A 79 12.25 12.69 -11.23
CA SER A 79 11.36 11.69 -11.82
C SER A 79 10.12 12.35 -12.40
N VAL A 80 9.49 11.72 -13.38
CA VAL A 80 8.18 12.17 -13.88
C VAL A 80 7.11 11.95 -12.80
N SER A 81 6.37 13.00 -12.46
CA SER A 81 5.21 12.88 -11.57
C SER A 81 4.14 12.02 -12.22
N CYS A 82 3.52 11.13 -11.45
CA CYS A 82 2.36 10.38 -11.95
C CYS A 82 1.19 11.29 -12.32
N LEU A 83 1.17 12.53 -11.82
CA LEU A 83 0.14 13.51 -12.17
C LEU A 83 0.33 14.09 -13.57
N ASP A 84 1.50 13.91 -14.18
CA ASP A 84 1.84 14.41 -15.51
C ASP A 84 1.91 13.28 -16.56
N ASP A 85 1.61 12.04 -16.16
CA ASP A 85 1.61 10.89 -17.07
C ASP A 85 0.47 11.00 -18.10
N PRO A 86 0.77 10.94 -19.42
CA PRO A 86 -0.23 11.03 -20.47
C PRO A 86 -1.29 9.93 -20.42
N ASP A 87 -0.94 8.72 -19.97
CA ASP A 87 -1.88 7.61 -19.86
C ASP A 87 -2.93 7.89 -18.77
N HIS A 88 -2.50 8.46 -17.64
CA HIS A 88 -3.43 8.89 -16.60
C HIS A 88 -4.29 10.06 -17.04
N LYS A 89 -3.76 10.99 -17.84
CA LYS A 89 -4.54 12.10 -18.40
C LYS A 89 -5.68 11.59 -19.28
N GLY A 90 -5.39 10.64 -20.17
CA GLY A 90 -6.43 10.01 -21.00
C GLY A 90 -7.51 9.30 -20.18
N LEU A 91 -7.12 8.60 -19.11
CA LEU A 91 -8.07 7.96 -18.19
C LEU A 91 -8.90 8.99 -17.40
N ALA A 92 -8.27 10.06 -16.92
CA ALA A 92 -8.93 11.14 -16.19
C ALA A 92 -10.01 11.84 -17.04
N GLU A 93 -9.70 12.14 -18.31
CA GLU A 93 -10.65 12.69 -19.28
C GLU A 93 -11.80 11.71 -19.55
N LYS A 94 -11.49 10.43 -19.82
CA LYS A 94 -12.49 9.39 -20.07
C LYS A 94 -13.49 9.23 -18.93
N TYR A 95 -13.01 9.21 -17.68
CA TYR A 95 -13.85 8.96 -16.51
C TYR A 95 -14.37 10.23 -15.84
N LYS A 96 -14.01 11.43 -16.34
CA LYS A 96 -14.34 12.73 -15.74
C LYS A 96 -13.90 12.80 -14.27
N LYS A 97 -12.66 12.39 -14.01
CA LYS A 97 -12.03 12.35 -12.68
C LYS A 97 -10.71 13.10 -12.71
N THR A 98 -10.17 13.43 -11.53
CA THR A 98 -8.79 13.91 -11.44
C THR A 98 -7.81 12.76 -11.66
N ILE A 99 -6.59 13.06 -12.12
CA ILE A 99 -5.53 12.06 -12.27
C ILE A 99 -5.26 11.36 -10.93
N ALA A 100 -5.22 12.11 -9.82
CA ALA A 100 -5.07 11.56 -8.49
C ALA A 100 -6.19 10.55 -8.13
N GLN A 101 -7.45 10.84 -8.50
CA GLN A 101 -8.56 9.89 -8.28
C GLN A 101 -8.39 8.62 -9.10
N VAL A 102 -7.89 8.71 -10.33
CA VAL A 102 -7.62 7.53 -11.18
C VAL A 102 -6.54 6.65 -10.55
N VAL A 103 -5.42 7.25 -10.12
CA VAL A 103 -4.30 6.52 -9.49
C VAL A 103 -4.73 5.90 -8.16
N LEU A 104 -5.48 6.63 -7.33
CA LEU A 104 -6.01 6.09 -6.07
C LEU A 104 -7.01 4.96 -6.31
N GLN A 105 -7.87 5.07 -7.33
CA GLN A 105 -8.82 4.02 -7.67
C GLN A 105 -8.11 2.73 -8.10
N TRP A 106 -7.01 2.83 -8.83
CA TRP A 106 -6.15 1.69 -9.14
C TRP A 106 -5.62 1.02 -7.86
N GLY A 107 -5.13 1.81 -6.90
CA GLY A 107 -4.63 1.29 -5.62
C GLY A 107 -5.70 0.55 -4.83
N ILE A 108 -6.93 1.08 -4.77
CA ILE A 108 -8.07 0.42 -4.11
C ILE A 108 -8.39 -0.93 -4.76
N GLN A 109 -8.25 -1.05 -6.09
CA GLN A 109 -8.48 -2.30 -6.83
C GLN A 109 -7.37 -3.32 -6.61
N LEU A 110 -6.12 -2.88 -6.46
CA LEU A 110 -4.98 -3.74 -6.15
C LEU A 110 -5.06 -4.29 -4.72
N THR A 111 -5.47 -3.46 -3.76
CA THR A 111 -5.54 -3.80 -2.34
C THR A 111 -6.97 -3.74 -1.80
N PRO A 112 -7.87 -4.63 -2.23
CA PRO A 112 -9.23 -4.67 -1.71
C PRO A 112 -9.23 -4.95 -0.20
N ALA A 113 -10.23 -4.41 0.49
CA ALA A 113 -10.47 -4.74 1.89
C ALA A 113 -10.68 -6.25 2.04
N LEU A 114 -10.07 -6.85 3.07
CA LEU A 114 -10.30 -8.24 3.41
C LEU A 114 -11.74 -8.38 3.94
N THR A 115 -12.58 -9.11 3.23
CA THR A 115 -13.97 -9.43 3.62
C THR A 115 -14.04 -10.67 4.48
#